data_AF-A0A2G9RAX6-F1
#
_entry.id   AF-A0A2G9RAX6-F1
#
_cell.length_a   1.000
_cell.length_b   1.000
_cell.length_c   1.000
_cell.angle_alpha   90.00
_cell.angle_beta   90.00
_cell.angle_gamma   90.00
#
_symmetry.space_group_name_H-M   'P 1'
#
loop_
_entity.id
_entity.type
_entity.pdbx_description
1 polymer ?
#
loop_
_entity_poly.entity_id
_entity_poly.type
_entity_poly.pdbx_seq_one_letter_code
_entity_poly.pdbx_strand_id
1 'polypeptide(L)' 'MAAVRAHQLVLPPCDVVIKAVADYVRNIKNTDDLDAISSDVFQHSQSRTDDKVSRFKRAVAYYRATNKPLPYPPAPYLG' A
#
# COMPACT_ATOMS: atom_id res chain seq x y z
N MET A 1 -32.50 3.82 13.78
CA MET A 1 -32.04 2.48 13.38
C MET A 1 -31.33 2.58 12.04
N ALA A 2 -30.00 2.44 12.00
CA ALA A 2 -29.28 2.33 10.75
C ALA A 2 -29.09 0.84 10.44
N ALA A 3 -29.84 0.31 9.47
CA ALA A 3 -29.68 -1.06 9.01
C ALA A 3 -28.38 -1.16 8.20
N VAL A 4 -27.30 -1.59 8.85
CA VAL A 4 -26.07 -1.99 8.17
C VAL A 4 -26.41 -3.29 7.45
N ARG A 5 -26.48 -3.26 6.11
CA ARG A 5 -26.58 -4.49 5.32
C ARG A 5 -25.22 -5.21 5.37
N ALA A 6 -24.96 -5.88 6.49
CA ALA A 6 -23.73 -6.58 6.84
C ALA A 6 -23.51 -7.89 6.04
N HIS A 7 -24.00 -7.95 4.79
CA HIS A 7 -23.94 -9.15 3.96
C HIS A 7 -23.11 -9.01 2.67
N GLN A 8 -22.34 -7.92 2.50
CA GLN A 8 -21.53 -7.73 1.29
C GLN A 8 -20.20 -6.98 1.57
N LEU A 9 -19.47 -7.38 2.61
CA LEU A 9 -18.06 -6.98 2.81
C LEU A 9 -17.22 -8.21 3.15
N VAL A 10 -17.41 -9.28 2.36
CA VAL A 10 -16.48 -10.41 2.41
C VAL A 10 -15.24 -9.97 1.64
N LEU A 11 -14.09 -10.01 2.32
CA LEU A 11 -12.81 -9.78 1.65
C LEU A 11 -12.67 -10.81 0.53
N PRO A 12 -12.31 -10.39 -0.70
CA PRO A 12 -12.03 -11.36 -1.75
C PRO A 12 -10.90 -12.30 -1.31
N PRO A 13 -10.85 -13.53 -1.84
CA PRO A 13 -9.77 -14.48 -1.55
C PRO A 13 -8.38 -13.88 -1.75
N CYS A 14 -7.38 -14.37 -1.01
CA CYS A 14 -6.02 -13.81 -1.03
C CYS A 14 -5.38 -13.85 -2.42
N ASP A 15 -5.57 -14.93 -3.19
CA ASP A 15 -5.07 -15.07 -4.55
C ASP A 15 -5.64 -14.01 -5.50
N VAL A 16 -6.92 -13.68 -5.32
CA VAL A 16 -7.59 -12.60 -6.05
C VAL A 16 -6.99 -11.24 -5.67
N VAL A 17 -6.77 -10.98 -4.39
CA VAL A 17 -6.15 -9.74 -3.91
C VAL A 17 -4.72 -9.60 -4.43
N ILE A 18 -3.90 -10.65 -4.30
CA ILE A 18 -2.50 -10.65 -4.76
C ILE A 18 -2.44 -10.36 -6.26
N LYS A 19 -3.29 -11.02 -7.06
CA LYS A 19 -3.35 -10.80 -8.50
C LYS A 19 -3.73 -9.35 -8.82
N ALA A 20 -4.81 -8.83 -8.22
CA ALA A 20 -5.27 -7.46 -8.45
C ALA A 20 -4.22 -6.42 -8.08
N VAL A 21 -3.52 -6.62 -6.95
CA VAL A 21 -2.42 -5.73 -6.52
C VAL A 21 -1.24 -5.82 -7.48
N ALA A 22 -0.84 -7.02 -7.90
CA ALA A 22 0.25 -7.22 -8.86
C ALA A 22 -0.06 -6.58 -10.22
N ASP A 23 -1.29 -6.72 -10.70
CA ASP A 23 -1.75 -6.11 -11.95
C ASP A 23 -1.82 -4.59 -11.85
N TYR A 24 -2.26 -4.02 -10.72
CA TYR A 24 -2.19 -2.58 -10.49
C TYR A 24 -0.74 -2.07 -10.53
N VAL A 25 0.14 -2.66 -9.73
CA VAL A 25 1.55 -2.24 -9.62
C VAL A 25 2.28 -2.35 -10.96
N ARG A 26 2.06 -3.43 -11.73
CA ARG A 26 2.67 -3.61 -13.07
C ARG A 26 2.28 -2.51 -14.05
N ASN A 27 1.09 -1.93 -13.91
CA ASN A 27 0.55 -0.92 -14.83
C ASN A 27 0.84 0.53 -14.38
N ILE A 28 1.53 0.74 -13.25
CA ILE A 28 1.95 2.08 -12.83
C ILE A 28 2.97 2.61 -13.85
N LYS A 29 2.62 3.72 -14.52
CA LYS A 29 3.48 4.32 -15.55
C LYS A 29 4.72 4.99 -14.99
N ASN A 30 4.54 5.75 -13.91
CA ASN A 30 5.62 6.48 -13.24
C ASN A 30 5.53 6.22 -11.74
N THR A 31 6.47 5.44 -11.22
CA THR A 31 6.53 5.07 -9.79
C THR A 31 6.96 6.21 -8.86
N ASP A 32 7.44 7.33 -9.42
CA ASP A 32 7.82 8.53 -8.68
C ASP A 32 6.69 9.55 -8.54
N ASP A 33 5.63 9.42 -9.34
CA ASP A 33 4.44 10.27 -9.24
C ASP A 33 3.52 9.77 -8.11
N LEU A 34 3.92 10.08 -6.87
CA LEU A 34 3.18 9.66 -5.68
C LEU A 34 1.82 10.34 -5.56
N ASP A 35 1.62 11.48 -6.20
CA ASP A 35 0.33 12.19 -6.22
C ASP A 35 -0.67 11.42 -7.06
N ALA A 36 -0.32 11.07 -8.31
CA ALA A 36 -1.17 10.26 -9.18
C ALA A 36 -1.50 8.88 -8.55
N ILE A 37 -0.48 8.18 -8.02
CA ILE A 37 -0.68 6.87 -7.38
C ILE A 37 -1.60 7.01 -6.16
N SER A 38 -1.39 8.02 -5.31
CA SER A 38 -2.23 8.21 -4.13
C SER A 38 -3.68 8.55 -4.49
N SER A 39 -3.89 9.33 -5.57
CA SER A 39 -5.21 9.60 -6.10
C SER A 39 -5.92 8.32 -6.52
N ASP A 40 -5.23 7.44 -7.26
CA ASP A 40 -5.80 6.15 -7.70
C ASP A 40 -6.12 5.22 -6.53
N VAL A 41 -5.20 5.08 -5.57
CA VAL A 41 -5.37 4.21 -4.39
C VAL A 41 -6.51 4.68 -3.50
N PHE A 42 -6.68 6.00 -3.35
CA PHE A 42 -7.68 6.58 -2.45
C PHE A 42 -8.91 7.15 -3.17
N GLN A 43 -9.12 6.86 -4.45
CA GLN A 43 -10.19 7.42 -5.28
C GLN A 43 -11.61 7.22 -4.71
N HIS A 44 -11.83 6.13 -3.97
CA HIS A 44 -13.11 5.81 -3.34
C HIS A 44 -13.13 6.09 -1.83
N SER A 45 -12.11 6.77 -1.31
CA SER A 45 -12.00 7.09 0.11
C SER A 45 -13.01 8.17 0.50
N GLN A 46 -13.94 7.83 1.40
CA GLN A 46 -15.02 8.74 1.84
C GLN A 46 -14.61 9.71 2.96
N SER A 47 -13.44 9.53 3.58
CA SER A 47 -12.97 10.37 4.67
C SER A 47 -11.46 10.31 4.85
N ARG A 48 -10.89 11.37 5.45
CA ARG A 48 -9.48 11.47 5.86
C ARG A 48 -8.50 11.14 4.72
N THR A 49 -8.82 11.56 3.50
CA THR A 49 -7.99 11.26 2.32
C THR A 49 -6.62 11.91 2.43
N ASP A 50 -6.54 13.17 2.88
CA ASP A 50 -5.26 13.88 3.06
C ASP A 50 -4.32 13.17 4.05
N ASP A 51 -4.86 12.79 5.21
CA ASP A 51 -4.23 11.92 6.21
C ASP A 51 -3.64 10.63 5.59
N LYS A 52 -4.40 9.96 4.71
CA LYS A 52 -4.00 8.71 4.05
C LYS A 52 -2.91 8.96 3.02
N VAL A 53 -3.04 9.99 2.21
CA VAL A 53 -2.04 10.42 1.22
C VAL A 53 -0.72 10.75 1.92
N SER A 54 -0.76 11.53 3.00
CA SER A 54 0.43 11.88 3.78
C SER A 54 1.12 10.64 4.38
N ARG A 55 0.35 9.73 4.98
CA ARG A 55 0.91 8.46 5.51
C ARG A 55 1.48 7.57 4.40
N PHE A 56 0.81 7.50 3.25
CA PHE A 56 1.29 6.75 2.08
C PHE A 56 2.65 7.26 1.60
N LYS A 57 2.77 8.57 1.32
CA LYS A 57 4.04 9.17 0.86
C LYS A 57 5.17 8.94 1.86
N ARG A 58 4.89 9.06 3.16
CA ARG A 58 5.86 8.80 4.23
C ARG A 58 6.29 7.33 4.27
N ALA A 59 5.36 6.38 4.08
CA ALA A 59 5.70 4.96 4.03
C ALA A 59 6.59 4.64 2.83
N VAL A 60 6.26 5.17 1.65
CA VAL A 60 7.08 5.00 0.45
C VAL A 60 8.49 5.57 0.65
N ALA A 61 8.61 6.77 1.23
CA ALA A 61 9.90 7.38 1.56
C ALA A 61 10.72 6.52 2.52
N TYR A 62 10.08 5.96 3.55
CA TYR A 62 10.73 5.05 4.51
C TYR A 62 11.31 3.83 3.81
N TYR A 63 10.50 3.09 3.04
CA TYR A 63 10.96 1.88 2.35
C TYR A 63 12.01 2.17 1.27
N ARG A 64 11.92 3.31 0.57
CA ARG A 64 12.98 3.74 -0.35
C ARG A 64 14.31 3.97 0.36
N ALA A 65 14.29 4.52 1.58
CA ALA A 65 15.50 4.76 2.36
C ALA A 65 16.09 3.47 2.97
N THR A 66 15.25 2.53 3.37
CA THR A 66 15.65 1.28 4.03
C THR A 66 15.96 0.13 3.07
N ASN A 67 15.44 0.14 1.84
CA ASN A 67 15.78 -0.83 0.80
C ASN A 67 17.17 -0.61 0.18
N LYS A 68 18.02 0.25 0.76
CA LYS A 68 19.45 0.22 0.46
C LYS A 68 19.99 -1.13 0.93
N PRO A 69 20.74 -1.87 0.09
CA PRO A 69 21.34 -3.12 0.54
C PRO A 69 22.11 -2.87 1.83
N LEU A 70 21.82 -3.66 2.86
CA LEU A 70 22.53 -3.57 4.14
C LEU A 70 24.03 -3.70 3.82
N PRO A 71 24.88 -2.74 4.24
CA PRO A 71 26.31 -2.78 3.92
C PRO A 71 27.05 -3.94 4.58
N TYR A 72 26.41 -4.70 5.47
CA TYR A 72 27.02 -5.83 6.17
C TYR A 72 26.05 -7.01 6.26
N PRO A 73 26.53 -8.26 6.08
CA PRO A 73 25.75 -9.44 6.45
C PRO A 73 25.48 -9.43 7.96
N PRO A 74 24.30 -9.86 8.43
CA PRO A 74 24.00 -9.94 9.85
C PRO A 74 25.02 -10.85 10.54
N ALA A 75 25.63 -10.36 11.62
CA ALA A 75 26.56 -11.13 12.43
C ALA A 75 25.87 -12.42 12.92
N PRO A 76 26.52 -13.59 12.86
CA PRO A 76 25.94 -14.82 13.38
C PRO A 76 25.65 -14.64 14.86
N TYR A 77 24.40 -14.92 15.26
CA TYR A 77 23.98 -14.93 16.65
C TYR A 77 24.81 -15.97 17.42
N LEU A 78 25.68 -15.49 18.30
CA LEU A 78 26.37 -16.23 19.35
C LEU A 78 25.72 -15.82 20.68
N GLY A 79 24.96 -16.74 21.28
CA GLY A 79 24.32 -16.56 22.59
C GLY A 79 23.07 -17.40 22.75
#